data_AF-A0A0D2MGM5-F1
#
_entry.id   AF-A0A0D2MGM5-F1
#
_cell.length_a   1.000
_cell.length_b   1.000
_cell.length_c   1.000
_cell.angle_alpha   90.00
_cell.angle_beta   90.00
_cell.angle_gamma   90.00
#
_symmetry.space_group_name_H-M   'P 1'
#
loop_
_entity.id
_entity.type
_entity.pdbx_description
1 polymer ?
#
loop_
_entity_poly.entity_id
_entity_poly.type
_entity_poly.pdbx_seq_one_letter_code
_entity_poly.pdbx_strand_id
1 'polypeptide(L)'
;MSVLPTHLTNYSLVAPNQPFPAYLKVEITRLHCLSMNAISFVPGEFSPLLYSRCLLPGMANITCLTLKNMSDFPRIVLASCVRLENLDIQGVRISDDASRVIYVRRPRLAKLVCKDTDEQTFAQLVSVVDVTQLRSLECDLAWGCTPEGRAGHPRGPQRVLDICRNSLQYLTLDSRLALQSPNKLESIVICDLAHHNALINLTFVAGFFPGERDQLQHTSQKFVLEEVLAKITSLGRLQWKIFVGLDQALKRTEPDGALRLDNTEPLPFFQHPAWHGLDRALARVADVRTMDIFVNIFGIIDPGMKAFYDPQHLFYDNIDMCSLMERWGRNTFVESRKRPRTNIAVSAGIGPTGGLTFVME
;
A
#
# COMPACT_ATOMS: atom_id res chain seq x y z
N MET A 1 -0.27 31.20 -39.42
CA MET A 1 -1.26 30.60 -38.49
C MET A 1 -0.57 29.46 -37.75
N SER A 2 -0.05 29.74 -36.56
CA SER A 2 0.43 28.77 -35.56
C SER A 2 -0.75 28.50 -34.61
N VAL A 3 -1.02 27.30 -34.07
CA VAL A 3 -0.18 26.25 -33.48
C VAL A 3 -0.88 24.89 -33.68
N LEU A 4 -0.13 23.83 -34.01
CA LEU A 4 -0.55 22.43 -33.90
C LEU A 4 0.26 21.79 -32.75
N PRO A 5 -0.35 21.43 -31.61
CA PRO A 5 0.30 20.63 -30.58
C PRO A 5 -0.47 19.32 -30.36
N THR A 6 -0.67 18.53 -31.42
CA THR A 6 -1.28 17.21 -31.28
C THR A 6 -0.18 16.13 -31.20
N HIS A 7 -0.06 15.57 -29.99
CA HIS A 7 0.42 14.21 -29.72
C HIS A 7 1.94 13.92 -29.69
N LEU A 8 2.67 14.61 -28.82
CA LEU A 8 3.99 14.17 -28.32
C LEU A 8 3.98 13.78 -26.83
N THR A 9 2.79 13.61 -26.24
CA THR A 9 2.66 13.26 -24.82
C THR A 9 2.65 11.74 -24.65
N ASN A 10 3.69 11.19 -24.03
CA ASN A 10 3.74 9.80 -23.56
C ASN A 10 2.88 9.58 -22.30
N TYR A 11 2.43 10.68 -21.68
CA TYR A 11 1.66 10.72 -20.45
C TYR A 11 0.47 11.67 -20.58
N SER A 12 -0.69 11.29 -20.03
CA SER A 12 -1.86 12.17 -19.89
C SER A 12 -2.42 12.10 -18.47
N LEU A 13 -2.76 13.27 -17.91
CA LEU A 13 -3.48 13.41 -16.66
C LEU A 13 -4.84 14.02 -16.96
N VAL A 14 -5.90 13.32 -16.58
CA VAL A 14 -7.27 13.82 -16.68
C VAL A 14 -7.68 14.32 -15.31
N ALA A 15 -8.05 15.60 -15.24
CA ALA A 15 -8.40 16.25 -13.98
C ALA A 15 -9.78 15.76 -13.48
N PRO A 16 -10.04 15.89 -12.17
CA PRO A 16 -11.35 15.60 -11.59
C PRO A 16 -12.51 16.26 -12.34
N ASN A 17 -13.63 15.54 -12.44
CA ASN A 17 -14.87 15.98 -13.06
C ASN A 17 -14.80 16.29 -14.58
N GLN A 18 -13.70 15.93 -15.23
CA GLN A 18 -13.63 15.95 -16.70
C GLN A 18 -14.29 14.69 -17.28
N PRO A 19 -14.92 14.78 -18.47
CA PRO A 19 -15.44 13.60 -19.15
C PRO A 19 -14.30 12.71 -19.65
N PHE A 20 -14.61 11.45 -19.97
CA PHE A 20 -13.65 10.55 -20.60
C PHE A 20 -13.13 11.14 -21.93
N PRO A 21 -11.81 11.24 -22.13
CA PRO A 21 -11.26 11.93 -23.31
C PRO A 21 -11.71 11.32 -24.64
N ALA A 22 -12.37 12.11 -25.48
CA ALA A 22 -12.98 11.63 -26.72
C ALA A 22 -11.97 11.02 -27.70
N TYR A 23 -10.75 11.56 -27.78
CA TYR A 23 -9.70 11.06 -28.67
C TYR A 23 -9.29 9.61 -28.34
N LEU A 24 -9.40 9.18 -27.07
CA LEU A 24 -9.10 7.80 -26.67
C LEU A 24 -10.08 6.79 -27.26
N LYS A 25 -11.27 7.24 -27.68
CA LYS A 25 -12.32 6.39 -28.26
C LYS A 25 -12.12 6.09 -29.74
N VAL A 26 -11.44 6.96 -30.49
CA VAL A 26 -11.47 6.92 -31.97
C VAL A 26 -10.09 6.96 -32.62
N GLU A 27 -9.05 7.42 -31.92
CA GLU A 27 -7.72 7.61 -32.51
C GLU A 27 -6.70 6.66 -31.89
N ILE A 28 -5.80 6.10 -32.71
CA ILE A 28 -4.62 5.39 -32.18
C ILE A 28 -3.66 6.44 -31.61
N THR A 29 -3.34 6.31 -30.33
CA THR A 29 -2.44 7.25 -29.65
C THR A 29 -1.06 6.64 -29.44
N ARG A 30 -0.06 7.49 -29.16
CA ARG A 30 1.26 7.09 -28.63
C ARG A 30 1.32 7.13 -27.10
N LEU A 31 0.18 7.24 -26.42
CA LEU A 31 0.14 7.33 -24.96
C LEU A 31 0.57 5.99 -24.34
N HIS A 32 1.51 6.07 -23.41
CA HIS A 32 2.00 4.93 -22.65
C HIS A 32 1.50 4.95 -21.20
N CYS A 33 1.30 6.14 -20.65
CA CYS A 33 0.86 6.34 -19.29
C CYS A 33 -0.41 7.21 -19.27
N LEU A 34 -1.42 6.78 -18.51
CA LEU A 34 -2.66 7.52 -18.34
C LEU A 34 -3.04 7.55 -16.86
N SER A 35 -3.32 8.73 -16.32
CA SER A 35 -3.81 8.93 -14.97
C SER A 35 -5.18 9.60 -15.01
N MET A 36 -6.15 8.99 -14.35
CA MET A 36 -7.54 9.42 -14.31
C MET A 36 -8.00 9.46 -12.85
N ASN A 37 -8.45 10.63 -12.41
CA ASN A 37 -8.93 10.85 -11.06
C ASN A 37 -10.33 11.45 -11.11
N ALA A 38 -11.31 10.83 -10.45
CA ALA A 38 -12.68 11.32 -10.34
C ALA A 38 -13.30 11.71 -11.69
N ILE A 39 -13.07 10.89 -12.73
CA ILE A 39 -13.77 11.02 -14.01
C ILE A 39 -15.18 10.49 -13.85
N SER A 40 -16.15 11.20 -14.43
CA SER A 40 -17.51 10.69 -14.60
C SER A 40 -17.66 10.03 -15.96
N PHE A 41 -18.26 8.84 -15.95
CA PHE A 41 -18.67 8.14 -17.16
C PHE A 41 -20.17 8.29 -17.31
N VAL A 42 -20.63 8.48 -18.55
CA VAL A 42 -22.07 8.54 -18.81
C VAL A 42 -22.59 7.09 -18.83
N PRO A 43 -23.64 6.74 -18.07
CA PRO A 43 -24.20 5.40 -18.09
C PRO A 43 -24.54 4.97 -19.52
N GLY A 44 -24.05 3.80 -19.92
CA GLY A 44 -24.29 3.24 -21.26
C GLY A 44 -23.45 3.85 -22.39
N GLU A 45 -22.55 4.81 -22.12
CA GLU A 45 -21.64 5.44 -23.10
C GLU A 45 -20.85 4.43 -23.93
N PHE A 46 -20.45 3.32 -23.31
CA PHE A 46 -19.69 2.26 -23.97
C PHE A 46 -20.52 1.06 -24.43
N SER A 47 -21.86 1.11 -24.29
CA SER A 47 -22.76 0.05 -24.77
C SER A 47 -22.50 -0.32 -26.24
N PRO A 48 -22.34 0.63 -27.18
CA PRO A 48 -22.07 0.29 -28.58
C PRO A 48 -20.76 -0.48 -28.77
N LEU A 49 -19.74 -0.17 -27.97
CA LEU A 49 -18.43 -0.85 -28.02
C LEU A 49 -18.52 -2.27 -27.44
N LEU A 50 -19.29 -2.44 -26.36
CA LEU A 50 -19.59 -3.76 -25.80
C LEU A 50 -20.34 -4.65 -26.81
N TYR A 51 -21.32 -4.10 -27.53
CA TYR A 51 -22.07 -4.85 -28.55
C TYR A 51 -21.23 -5.20 -29.79
N SER A 52 -20.38 -4.28 -30.23
CA SER A 52 -19.53 -4.46 -31.41
C SER A 52 -18.25 -5.25 -31.13
N ARG A 53 -17.92 -5.51 -29.86
CA ARG A 53 -16.65 -6.11 -29.42
C ARG A 53 -15.41 -5.31 -29.86
N CYS A 54 -15.59 -4.03 -30.15
CA CYS A 54 -14.51 -3.13 -30.51
C CYS A 54 -13.85 -2.58 -29.24
N LEU A 55 -12.53 -2.56 -29.22
CA LEU A 55 -11.74 -1.89 -28.18
C LEU A 55 -11.52 -0.42 -28.52
N LEU A 56 -11.17 0.36 -27.51
CA LEU A 56 -10.79 1.76 -27.66
C LEU A 56 -9.38 1.83 -28.28
N PRO A 57 -9.21 2.27 -29.55
CA PRO A 57 -7.92 2.29 -30.23
C PRO A 57 -6.89 3.17 -29.51
N GLY A 58 -7.34 4.23 -28.85
CA GLY A 58 -6.45 5.14 -28.12
C GLY A 58 -5.90 4.58 -26.82
N MET A 59 -6.42 3.44 -26.35
CA MET A 59 -5.95 2.77 -25.14
C MET A 59 -4.92 1.67 -25.43
N ALA A 60 -4.77 1.26 -26.70
CA ALA A 60 -4.02 0.05 -27.07
C ALA A 60 -2.53 0.10 -26.69
N ASN A 61 -1.93 1.29 -26.62
CA ASN A 61 -0.50 1.50 -26.30
C ASN A 61 -0.22 1.79 -24.82
N ILE A 62 -1.26 1.87 -23.99
CA ILE A 62 -1.12 2.17 -22.57
C ILE A 62 -0.49 0.95 -21.87
N THR A 63 0.62 1.21 -21.18
CA THR A 63 1.39 0.26 -20.37
C THR A 63 1.26 0.55 -18.88
N CYS A 64 0.94 1.81 -18.52
CA CYS A 64 0.74 2.26 -17.14
C CYS A 64 -0.58 3.00 -17.01
N LEU A 65 -1.43 2.56 -16.10
CA LEU A 65 -2.75 3.15 -15.85
C LEU A 65 -2.93 3.42 -14.36
N THR A 66 -3.28 4.66 -14.02
CA THR A 66 -3.63 5.06 -12.65
C THR A 66 -5.08 5.52 -12.62
N LEU A 67 -5.88 4.92 -11.76
CA LEU A 67 -7.31 5.13 -11.61
C LEU A 67 -7.62 5.51 -10.16
N LYS A 68 -8.22 6.67 -9.94
CA LYS A 68 -8.53 7.16 -8.59
C LYS A 68 -9.98 7.65 -8.46
N ASN A 69 -10.61 7.34 -7.33
CA ASN A 69 -11.87 7.95 -6.87
C ASN A 69 -13.02 7.87 -7.90
N MET A 70 -13.30 6.70 -8.46
CA MET A 70 -14.35 6.50 -9.47
C MET A 70 -15.32 5.39 -9.04
N SER A 71 -16.56 5.76 -8.73
CA SER A 71 -17.57 4.81 -8.22
C SER A 71 -18.12 3.84 -9.27
N ASP A 72 -17.84 4.07 -10.55
CA ASP A 72 -18.31 3.25 -11.66
C ASP A 72 -17.34 3.35 -12.84
N PHE A 73 -16.38 2.44 -12.92
CA PHE A 73 -15.35 2.40 -13.95
C PHE A 73 -15.67 1.35 -15.02
N PRO A 74 -15.90 1.75 -16.29
CA PRO A 74 -16.29 0.83 -17.35
C PRO A 74 -15.22 -0.22 -17.63
N ARG A 75 -15.60 -1.48 -17.45
CA ARG A 75 -14.75 -2.67 -17.66
C ARG A 75 -14.05 -2.69 -19.03
N ILE A 76 -14.73 -2.23 -20.09
CA ILE A 76 -14.22 -2.17 -21.47
C ILE A 76 -13.03 -1.21 -21.62
N VAL A 77 -12.96 -0.15 -20.82
CA VAL A 77 -11.83 0.78 -20.84
C VAL A 77 -10.55 0.05 -20.41
N LEU A 78 -10.62 -0.76 -19.35
CA LEU A 78 -9.50 -1.57 -18.88
C LEU A 78 -9.14 -2.68 -19.87
N ALA A 79 -10.14 -3.34 -20.46
CA ALA A 79 -9.95 -4.39 -21.46
C ALA A 79 -9.30 -3.87 -22.75
N SER A 80 -9.47 -2.57 -23.06
CA SER A 80 -8.87 -1.92 -24.23
C SER A 80 -7.37 -1.67 -24.08
N CYS A 81 -6.84 -1.67 -22.85
CA CYS A 81 -5.42 -1.51 -22.57
C CYS A 81 -4.65 -2.82 -22.80
N VAL A 82 -4.61 -3.33 -24.03
CA VAL A 82 -4.08 -4.68 -24.34
C VAL A 82 -2.58 -4.88 -24.03
N ARG A 83 -1.82 -3.78 -23.85
CA ARG A 83 -0.40 -3.76 -23.46
C ARG A 83 -0.16 -3.35 -22.01
N LEU A 84 -1.21 -3.30 -21.20
CA LEU A 84 -1.10 -2.84 -19.81
C LEU A 84 -0.23 -3.79 -18.98
N GLU A 85 0.76 -3.20 -18.30
CA GLU A 85 1.70 -3.90 -17.42
C GLU A 85 1.58 -3.42 -15.97
N ASN A 86 1.29 -2.13 -15.77
CA ASN A 86 1.22 -1.49 -14.47
C ASN A 86 -0.16 -0.89 -14.26
N LEU A 87 -0.86 -1.33 -13.21
CA LEU A 87 -2.17 -0.80 -12.83
C LEU A 87 -2.12 -0.31 -11.39
N ASP A 88 -2.57 0.93 -11.17
CA ASP A 88 -2.81 1.51 -9.86
C ASP A 88 -4.28 1.88 -9.75
N ILE A 89 -5.00 1.26 -8.81
CA ILE A 89 -6.42 1.45 -8.57
C ILE A 89 -6.64 1.86 -7.10
N GLN A 90 -7.23 3.04 -6.89
CA GLN A 90 -7.46 3.61 -5.57
C GLN A 90 -8.89 4.17 -5.44
N GLY A 91 -9.74 3.59 -4.59
CA GLY A 91 -11.11 4.10 -4.41
C GLY A 91 -11.95 4.02 -5.69
N VAL A 92 -11.76 2.96 -6.47
CA VAL A 92 -12.45 2.74 -7.74
C VAL A 92 -13.25 1.46 -7.68
N ARG A 93 -14.48 1.48 -8.21
CA ARG A 93 -15.29 0.28 -8.44
C ARG A 93 -15.40 -0.01 -9.92
N ILE A 94 -15.12 -1.26 -10.31
CA ILE A 94 -15.25 -1.69 -11.71
C ILE A 94 -16.70 -2.09 -11.97
N SER A 95 -17.31 -1.49 -12.99
CA SER A 95 -18.70 -1.71 -13.35
C SER A 95 -18.93 -3.18 -13.75
N ASP A 96 -20.03 -3.75 -13.26
CA ASP A 96 -20.53 -5.05 -13.72
C ASP A 96 -21.48 -4.83 -14.91
N ASP A 97 -20.91 -4.43 -16.05
CA ASP A 97 -21.66 -4.32 -17.30
C ASP A 97 -22.06 -5.75 -17.72
N ALA A 98 -23.23 -6.19 -17.24
CA ALA A 98 -23.71 -7.58 -17.15
C ALA A 98 -23.90 -8.37 -18.47
N SER A 99 -23.20 -8.05 -19.58
CA SER A 99 -23.35 -8.87 -20.78
C SER A 99 -22.10 -8.96 -21.66
N ARG A 100 -21.69 -10.24 -21.82
CA ARG A 100 -20.79 -10.81 -22.82
C ARG A 100 -19.30 -10.79 -22.45
N VAL A 101 -18.75 -12.00 -22.39
CA VAL A 101 -17.31 -12.27 -22.42
C VAL A 101 -16.73 -11.50 -23.61
N ILE A 102 -16.05 -10.41 -23.32
CA ILE A 102 -15.14 -9.80 -24.27
C ILE A 102 -14.03 -10.84 -24.43
N TYR A 103 -14.07 -11.65 -25.49
CA TYR A 103 -13.02 -12.61 -25.87
C TYR A 103 -11.80 -11.86 -26.42
N VAL A 104 -11.31 -10.90 -25.65
CA VAL A 104 -10.09 -10.15 -25.93
C VAL A 104 -9.02 -10.68 -25.01
N ARG A 105 -7.80 -10.74 -25.53
CA ARG A 105 -6.62 -11.06 -24.73
C ARG A 105 -6.54 -10.12 -23.54
N ARG A 106 -6.69 -10.68 -22.33
CA ARG A 106 -6.54 -9.93 -21.08
C ARG A 106 -5.12 -9.37 -21.00
N PRO A 107 -4.95 -8.07 -20.64
CA PRO A 107 -3.62 -7.53 -20.37
C PRO A 107 -2.94 -8.30 -19.24
N ARG A 108 -1.65 -8.54 -19.39
CA ARG A 108 -0.84 -9.27 -18.42
C ARG A 108 -0.09 -8.28 -17.54
N LEU A 109 -0.50 -8.18 -16.28
CA LEU A 109 0.08 -7.22 -15.35
C LEU A 109 1.41 -7.75 -14.78
N ALA A 110 2.40 -6.86 -14.72
CA ALA A 110 3.63 -7.02 -13.97
C ALA A 110 3.54 -6.37 -12.58
N LYS A 111 2.80 -5.26 -12.45
CA LYS A 111 2.57 -4.53 -11.20
C LYS A 111 1.10 -4.19 -11.00
N LEU A 112 0.62 -4.38 -9.78
CA LEU A 112 -0.73 -4.02 -9.35
C LEU A 112 -0.68 -3.32 -8.00
N VAL A 113 -1.31 -2.15 -7.92
CA VAL A 113 -1.57 -1.42 -6.67
C VAL A 113 -3.09 -1.34 -6.49
N CYS A 114 -3.63 -1.83 -5.38
CA CYS A 114 -5.04 -1.83 -5.06
C CYS A 114 -5.26 -1.24 -3.66
N LYS A 115 -5.76 -0.01 -3.60
CA LYS A 115 -6.10 0.67 -2.34
C LYS A 115 -7.57 1.02 -2.31
N ASP A 116 -8.19 1.01 -1.13
CA ASP A 116 -9.61 1.33 -0.95
C ASP A 116 -10.50 0.66 -2.01
N THR A 117 -10.24 -0.63 -2.24
CA THR A 117 -10.94 -1.45 -3.22
C THR A 117 -11.96 -2.31 -2.46
N ASP A 118 -13.00 -2.83 -3.10
CA ASP A 118 -13.92 -3.82 -2.48
C ASP A 118 -13.78 -5.23 -3.11
N GLU A 119 -14.38 -6.27 -2.49
CA GLU A 119 -14.18 -7.66 -2.93
C GLU A 119 -14.72 -7.90 -4.34
N GLN A 120 -15.86 -7.26 -4.64
CA GLN A 120 -16.49 -7.31 -5.96
C GLN A 120 -15.55 -6.71 -7.01
N THR A 121 -14.91 -5.59 -6.70
CA THR A 121 -13.95 -4.95 -7.60
C THR A 121 -12.74 -5.85 -7.87
N PHE A 122 -12.21 -6.56 -6.87
CA PHE A 122 -11.16 -7.56 -7.10
C PHE A 122 -11.63 -8.67 -8.06
N ALA A 123 -12.83 -9.21 -7.83
CA ALA A 123 -13.39 -10.26 -8.68
C ALA A 123 -13.56 -9.79 -10.14
N GLN A 124 -14.04 -8.56 -10.32
CA GLN A 124 -14.17 -7.96 -11.64
C GLN A 124 -12.81 -7.70 -12.28
N LEU A 125 -11.84 -7.17 -11.51
CA LEU A 125 -10.49 -6.88 -11.97
C LEU A 125 -9.83 -8.15 -12.53
N VAL A 126 -9.75 -9.24 -11.77
CA VAL A 126 -9.12 -10.49 -12.21
C VAL A 126 -9.86 -11.17 -13.37
N SER A 127 -11.11 -10.75 -13.64
CA SER A 127 -11.85 -11.21 -14.81
C SER A 127 -11.46 -10.47 -16.10
N VAL A 128 -10.87 -9.27 -16.02
CA VAL A 128 -10.40 -8.49 -17.18
C VAL A 128 -8.90 -8.45 -17.35
N VAL A 129 -8.13 -8.54 -16.28
CA VAL A 129 -6.67 -8.58 -16.35
C VAL A 129 -6.16 -9.96 -16.00
N ASP A 130 -5.00 -10.31 -16.54
CA ASP A 130 -4.26 -11.52 -16.23
C ASP A 130 -3.15 -11.17 -15.21
N VAL A 131 -3.27 -11.72 -14.00
CA VAL A 131 -2.31 -11.53 -12.91
C VAL A 131 -1.40 -12.74 -12.68
N THR A 132 -1.41 -13.74 -13.58
CA THR A 132 -0.63 -14.98 -13.41
C THR A 132 0.89 -14.76 -13.41
N GLN A 133 1.36 -13.66 -14.00
CA GLN A 133 2.78 -13.29 -14.05
C GLN A 133 3.09 -12.02 -13.23
N LEU A 134 2.20 -11.65 -12.31
CA LEU A 134 2.36 -10.47 -11.48
C LEU A 134 3.64 -10.61 -10.63
N ARG A 135 4.50 -9.60 -10.71
CA ARG A 135 5.77 -9.53 -9.95
C ARG A 135 5.65 -8.66 -8.71
N SER A 136 4.82 -7.64 -8.76
CA SER A 136 4.62 -6.70 -7.66
C SER A 136 3.13 -6.50 -7.36
N LEU A 137 2.76 -6.66 -6.10
CA LEU A 137 1.44 -6.37 -5.57
C LEU A 137 1.57 -5.40 -4.39
N GLU A 138 0.77 -4.35 -4.38
CA GLU A 138 0.54 -3.49 -3.23
C GLU A 138 -0.95 -3.47 -2.93
N CYS A 139 -1.36 -3.86 -1.72
CA CYS A 139 -2.75 -3.84 -1.34
C CYS A 139 -2.99 -3.57 0.14
N ASP A 140 -4.18 -3.07 0.46
CA ASP A 140 -4.62 -2.92 1.84
C ASP A 140 -4.90 -4.31 2.46
N LEU A 141 -4.42 -4.51 3.68
CA LEU A 141 -4.51 -5.73 4.50
C LEU A 141 -5.78 -5.78 5.35
N ALA A 142 -6.27 -4.62 5.75
CA ALA A 142 -7.37 -4.48 6.69
C ALA A 142 -8.68 -4.30 5.91
N TRP A 143 -9.41 -5.40 5.76
CA TRP A 143 -10.70 -5.43 5.12
C TRP A 143 -11.80 -5.60 6.16
N GLY A 144 -12.70 -4.62 6.21
CA GLY A 144 -13.87 -4.68 7.07
C GLY A 144 -13.68 -3.99 8.41
N CYS A 145 -13.71 -2.66 8.39
CA CYS A 145 -14.72 -2.01 9.21
C CYS A 145 -15.90 -1.71 8.28
N THR A 146 -16.81 -2.66 8.09
CA THR A 146 -18.18 -2.21 7.83
C THR A 146 -18.62 -1.45 9.09
N PRO A 147 -19.53 -0.47 8.98
CA PRO A 147 -20.15 0.16 10.16
C PRO A 147 -20.74 -0.86 11.16
N GLU A 148 -20.94 -2.10 10.70
CA GLU A 148 -21.53 -3.24 11.41
C GLU A 148 -20.48 -4.17 12.07
N GLY A 149 -19.19 -3.85 12.00
CA GLY A 149 -18.15 -4.48 12.84
C GLY A 149 -17.80 -5.94 12.54
N ARG A 150 -18.17 -6.48 11.36
CA ARG A 150 -17.71 -7.81 10.93
C ARG A 150 -16.58 -7.67 9.93
N ALA A 151 -15.35 -7.86 10.39
CA ALA A 151 -14.20 -8.00 9.50
C ALA A 151 -14.40 -9.27 8.65
N GLY A 152 -14.50 -9.09 7.34
CA GLY A 152 -14.57 -10.18 6.38
C GLY A 152 -13.16 -10.67 6.04
N HIS A 153 -13.02 -11.96 5.74
CA HIS A 153 -11.78 -12.48 5.15
C HIS A 153 -11.39 -11.65 3.92
N PRO A 154 -10.10 -11.35 3.67
CA PRO A 154 -9.65 -10.61 2.48
C PRO A 154 -9.69 -11.49 1.23
N ARG A 155 -10.89 -11.95 0.82
CA ARG A 155 -11.06 -12.93 -0.27
C ARG A 155 -10.58 -12.38 -1.60
N GLY A 156 -10.78 -11.08 -1.83
CA GLY A 156 -10.31 -10.37 -3.04
C GLY A 156 -8.78 -10.41 -3.19
N PRO A 157 -8.03 -9.83 -2.25
CA PRO A 157 -6.56 -9.89 -2.25
C PRO A 157 -6.02 -11.32 -2.24
N GLN A 158 -6.59 -12.23 -1.43
CA GLN A 158 -6.16 -13.64 -1.40
C GLN A 158 -6.29 -14.30 -2.78
N ARG A 159 -7.39 -14.04 -3.50
CA ARG A 159 -7.59 -14.56 -4.85
C ARG A 159 -6.51 -14.11 -5.82
N VAL A 160 -6.02 -12.86 -5.72
CA VAL A 160 -4.92 -12.38 -6.55
C VAL A 160 -3.63 -13.11 -6.21
N LEU A 161 -3.32 -13.24 -4.91
CA LEU A 161 -2.15 -13.94 -4.39
C LEU A 161 -2.12 -15.41 -4.85
N ASP A 162 -3.24 -16.12 -4.74
CA ASP A 162 -3.36 -17.52 -5.17
C ASP A 162 -3.04 -17.69 -6.67
N ILE A 163 -3.45 -16.72 -7.50
CA ILE A 163 -3.18 -16.73 -8.95
C ILE A 163 -1.70 -16.43 -9.24
N CYS A 164 -1.08 -15.49 -8.52
CA CYS A 164 0.30 -15.03 -8.78
C CYS A 164 1.37 -15.71 -7.90
N ARG A 165 1.01 -16.74 -7.13
CA ARG A 165 1.85 -17.43 -6.14
C ARG A 165 3.28 -17.76 -6.57
N ASN A 166 3.47 -18.07 -7.86
CA ASN A 166 4.75 -18.52 -8.43
C ASN A 166 5.58 -17.39 -9.08
N SER A 167 5.00 -16.20 -9.26
CA SER A 167 5.64 -15.07 -9.95
C SER A 167 5.88 -13.87 -9.05
N LEU A 168 5.14 -13.76 -7.94
CA LEU A 168 5.19 -12.60 -7.06
C LEU A 168 6.53 -12.51 -6.34
N GLN A 169 7.23 -11.39 -6.55
CA GLN A 169 8.55 -11.12 -5.97
C GLN A 169 8.51 -10.01 -4.92
N TYR A 170 7.60 -9.05 -5.10
CA TYR A 170 7.46 -7.87 -4.25
C TYR A 170 6.02 -7.76 -3.75
N LEU A 171 5.83 -7.79 -2.45
CA LEU A 171 4.51 -7.64 -1.85
C LEU A 171 4.55 -6.48 -0.84
N THR A 172 3.69 -5.48 -1.04
CA THR A 172 3.43 -4.43 -0.07
C THR A 172 2.05 -4.63 0.52
N LEU A 173 1.99 -4.66 1.84
CA LEU A 173 0.79 -4.88 2.61
C LEU A 173 0.54 -3.67 3.51
N ASP A 174 -0.54 -2.93 3.27
CA ASP A 174 -0.88 -1.71 3.98
C ASP A 174 -1.99 -1.96 5.00
N SER A 175 -1.70 -1.86 6.29
CA SER A 175 -2.67 -2.13 7.35
C SER A 175 -2.58 -1.14 8.48
N ARG A 176 -3.67 -0.41 8.68
CA ARG A 176 -3.91 0.31 9.94
C ARG A 176 -4.23 -0.62 11.11
N LEU A 177 -4.66 -1.86 10.86
CA LEU A 177 -5.19 -2.80 11.87
C LEU A 177 -4.28 -3.99 12.18
N ALA A 178 -3.06 -4.03 11.66
CA ALA A 178 -2.12 -5.15 11.85
C ALA A 178 -1.71 -5.45 13.30
N LEU A 179 -2.13 -4.58 14.21
CA LEU A 179 -1.63 -4.45 15.58
C LEU A 179 -2.80 -4.39 16.56
N GLN A 180 -3.83 -5.22 16.35
CA GLN A 180 -4.98 -5.30 17.25
C GLN A 180 -4.81 -6.35 18.36
N SER A 181 -5.49 -6.10 19.48
CA SER A 181 -5.57 -7.00 20.64
C SER A 181 -6.30 -8.32 20.31
N PRO A 182 -5.95 -9.44 20.94
CA PRO A 182 -6.51 -10.78 20.71
C PRO A 182 -8.00 -10.90 20.88
N ASN A 183 -8.61 -10.06 21.70
CA ASN A 183 -10.06 -10.06 21.85
C ASN A 183 -10.77 -9.56 20.57
N LYS A 184 -10.04 -8.96 19.61
CA LYS A 184 -10.49 -8.61 18.25
C LYS A 184 -9.86 -9.50 17.16
N LEU A 185 -8.87 -10.35 17.49
CA LEU A 185 -8.14 -11.19 16.53
C LEU A 185 -8.99 -12.29 15.89
N GLU A 186 -10.12 -12.69 16.48
CA GLU A 186 -11.04 -13.63 15.84
C GLU A 186 -11.61 -13.10 14.50
N SER A 187 -11.48 -11.80 14.25
CA SER A 187 -12.06 -11.13 13.08
C SER A 187 -11.04 -10.69 12.02
N ILE A 188 -9.75 -10.52 12.36
CA ILE A 188 -8.74 -10.09 11.38
C ILE A 188 -8.09 -11.31 10.74
N VAL A 189 -8.52 -11.62 9.53
CA VAL A 189 -7.86 -12.65 8.72
C VAL A 189 -6.93 -11.98 7.74
N ILE A 190 -5.67 -12.43 7.74
CA ILE A 190 -4.64 -11.96 6.83
C ILE A 190 -4.53 -12.90 5.65
N CYS A 191 -4.03 -12.37 4.53
CA CYS A 191 -3.72 -13.17 3.38
C CYS A 191 -2.73 -14.28 3.75
N ASP A 192 -3.04 -15.52 3.35
CA ASP A 192 -2.13 -16.65 3.47
C ASP A 192 -1.03 -16.53 2.42
N LEU A 193 0.20 -16.31 2.90
CA LEU A 193 1.40 -16.25 2.08
C LEU A 193 2.15 -17.59 2.02
N ALA A 194 1.56 -18.67 2.55
CA ALA A 194 2.09 -20.01 2.34
C ALA A 194 2.29 -20.28 0.85
N HIS A 195 3.39 -20.96 0.51
CA HIS A 195 3.72 -21.36 -0.87
C HIS A 195 4.17 -20.23 -1.83
N HIS A 196 4.35 -18.99 -1.36
CA HIS A 196 4.88 -17.89 -2.17
C HIS A 196 6.42 -17.93 -2.24
N ASN A 197 6.96 -19.00 -2.83
CA ASN A 197 8.40 -19.28 -2.84
C ASN A 197 9.23 -18.31 -3.69
N ALA A 198 8.58 -17.53 -4.56
CA ALA A 198 9.22 -16.49 -5.37
C ALA A 198 9.31 -15.14 -4.64
N LEU A 199 8.67 -15.01 -3.47
CA LEU A 199 8.62 -13.76 -2.72
C LEU A 199 10.00 -13.45 -2.14
N ILE A 200 10.60 -12.35 -2.60
CA ILE A 200 11.93 -11.89 -2.20
C ILE A 200 11.82 -10.67 -1.28
N ASN A 201 10.84 -9.80 -1.49
CA ASN A 201 10.65 -8.58 -0.73
C ASN A 201 9.22 -8.47 -0.21
N LEU A 202 9.10 -8.33 1.11
CA LEU A 202 7.85 -8.04 1.81
C LEU A 202 7.98 -6.66 2.46
N THR A 203 7.07 -5.76 2.10
CA THR A 203 6.92 -4.45 2.76
C THR A 203 5.63 -4.44 3.54
N PHE A 204 5.72 -4.10 4.82
CA PHE A 204 4.58 -3.89 5.69
C PHE A 204 4.44 -2.42 5.99
N VAL A 205 3.26 -1.86 5.77
CA VAL A 205 2.95 -0.47 6.12
C VAL A 205 1.93 -0.50 7.25
N ALA A 206 2.24 0.19 8.35
CA ALA A 206 1.37 0.36 9.49
C ALA A 206 1.28 1.85 9.84
N GLY A 207 0.13 2.31 10.34
CA GLY A 207 -0.06 3.71 10.72
C GLY A 207 -0.97 3.89 11.91
N PHE A 208 -0.57 4.75 12.83
CA PHE A 208 -1.31 5.25 13.98
C PHE A 208 -1.48 6.76 13.80
N PHE A 209 -2.69 7.23 13.50
CA PHE A 209 -2.88 8.62 13.11
C PHE A 209 -3.35 9.50 14.28
N PRO A 210 -2.98 10.80 14.27
CA PRO A 210 -3.46 11.77 15.24
C PRO A 210 -5.00 11.77 15.34
N GLY A 211 -5.53 11.86 16.56
CA GLY A 211 -6.99 11.89 16.82
C GLY A 211 -7.68 10.54 17.03
N GLU A 212 -7.02 9.42 16.75
CA GLU A 212 -7.48 8.07 17.16
C GLU A 212 -7.22 7.88 18.67
N ARG A 213 -8.05 8.52 19.52
CA ARG A 213 -7.87 8.61 20.98
C ARG A 213 -8.05 7.31 21.78
N ASP A 214 -8.23 6.17 21.12
CA ASP A 214 -8.49 4.91 21.81
C ASP A 214 -7.43 3.83 21.51
N GLN A 215 -6.67 3.52 22.57
CA GLN A 215 -6.32 2.16 22.98
C GLN A 215 -5.16 1.45 22.25
N LEU A 216 -3.94 1.89 22.54
CA LEU A 216 -2.87 0.95 22.90
C LEU A 216 -3.13 0.42 24.33
N GLN A 217 -4.28 -0.22 24.57
CA GLN A 217 -4.45 -0.94 25.83
C GLN A 217 -3.42 -2.07 25.88
N HIS A 218 -2.68 -2.12 26.99
CA HIS A 218 -1.53 -2.99 27.29
C HIS A 218 -1.83 -4.50 27.32
N THR A 219 -2.78 -5.01 26.53
CA THR A 219 -3.19 -6.42 26.59
C THR A 219 -3.02 -7.12 25.24
N SER A 220 -1.95 -7.91 25.21
CA SER A 220 -1.76 -9.14 24.42
C SER A 220 -1.76 -9.03 22.90
N GLN A 221 -1.38 -7.89 22.31
CA GLN A 221 -1.27 -7.75 20.85
C GLN A 221 -0.28 -8.79 20.26
N LYS A 222 -0.76 -9.66 19.36
CA LYS A 222 0.09 -10.55 18.57
C LYS A 222 0.41 -9.86 17.25
N PHE A 223 1.70 -9.81 16.88
CA PHE A 223 2.07 -9.33 15.56
C PHE A 223 1.63 -10.37 14.53
N VAL A 224 0.62 -10.03 13.75
CA VAL A 224 0.18 -10.72 12.53
C VAL A 224 1.35 -11.19 11.67
N LEU A 225 2.39 -10.36 11.58
CA LEU A 225 3.57 -10.64 10.78
C LEU A 225 4.37 -11.85 11.29
N GLU A 226 4.32 -12.15 12.59
CA GLU A 226 4.97 -13.34 13.16
C GLU A 226 4.42 -14.63 12.51
N GLU A 227 3.10 -14.72 12.34
CA GLU A 227 2.44 -15.87 11.72
C GLU A 227 2.71 -15.95 10.21
N VAL A 228 2.73 -14.79 9.55
CA VAL A 228 3.06 -14.69 8.12
C VAL A 228 4.49 -15.15 7.86
N LEU A 229 5.45 -14.67 8.66
CA LEU A 229 6.86 -15.02 8.53
C LEU A 229 7.13 -16.50 8.83
N ALA A 230 6.36 -17.12 9.73
CA ALA A 230 6.47 -18.55 9.99
C ALA A 230 6.18 -19.43 8.75
N LYS A 231 5.50 -18.88 7.73
CA LYS A 231 5.11 -19.59 6.50
C LYS A 231 5.98 -19.28 5.29
N ILE A 232 6.88 -18.29 5.38
CA ILE A 232 7.70 -17.84 4.24
C ILE A 232 9.16 -18.28 4.46
N THR A 233 9.73 -18.97 3.47
CA THR A 233 11.10 -19.51 3.54
C THR A 233 12.06 -18.85 2.54
N SER A 234 11.56 -18.07 1.59
CA SER A 234 12.33 -17.48 0.49
C SER A 234 12.71 -16.02 0.66
N LEU A 235 12.22 -15.37 1.72
CA LEU A 235 12.30 -13.92 1.90
C LEU A 235 13.76 -13.44 2.03
N GLY A 236 14.17 -12.53 1.15
CA GLY A 236 15.49 -11.91 1.20
C GLY A 236 15.48 -10.51 1.83
N ARG A 237 14.33 -9.83 1.82
CA ARG A 237 14.16 -8.50 2.37
C ARG A 237 12.81 -8.34 3.05
N LEU A 238 12.82 -7.81 4.26
CA LEU A 238 11.65 -7.33 4.98
C LEU A 238 11.79 -5.84 5.24
N GLN A 239 10.80 -5.05 4.85
CA GLN A 239 10.69 -3.65 5.20
C GLN A 239 9.43 -3.40 6.02
N TRP A 240 9.56 -2.67 7.12
CA TRP A 240 8.44 -2.15 7.89
C TRP A 240 8.45 -0.63 7.80
N LYS A 241 7.33 -0.03 7.41
CA LYS A 241 7.10 1.41 7.44
C LYS A 241 6.01 1.68 8.47
N ILE A 242 6.34 2.39 9.53
CA ILE A 242 5.44 2.64 10.67
C ILE A 242 5.22 4.14 10.74
N PHE A 243 3.98 4.58 10.56
CA PHE A 243 3.58 5.97 10.71
C PHE A 243 3.00 6.17 12.11
N VAL A 244 3.47 7.19 12.84
CA VAL A 244 3.03 7.44 14.22
C VAL A 244 2.69 8.90 14.42
N GLY A 245 1.50 9.19 14.94
CA GLY A 245 1.11 10.52 15.38
C GLY A 245 2.00 11.02 16.52
N LEU A 246 2.74 12.11 16.29
CA LEU A 246 3.61 12.73 17.29
C LEU A 246 2.83 13.43 18.41
N ASP A 247 1.53 13.66 18.20
CA ASP A 247 0.60 14.10 19.25
C ASP A 247 0.46 13.10 20.39
N GLN A 248 0.65 11.80 20.11
CA GLN A 248 0.57 10.71 21.07
C GLN A 248 1.92 10.41 21.78
N ALA A 249 3.00 11.04 21.33
CA ALA A 249 4.31 10.89 21.95
C ALA A 249 4.35 11.62 23.31
N LEU A 250 5.18 11.12 24.23
CA LEU A 250 5.48 11.80 25.48
C LEU A 250 6.10 13.17 25.15
N LYS A 251 5.67 14.20 25.89
CA LYS A 251 6.14 15.57 25.72
C LYS A 251 6.71 16.06 27.03
N ARG A 252 7.84 16.73 26.95
CA ARG A 252 8.41 17.47 28.07
C ARG A 252 8.21 18.96 27.86
N THR A 253 7.87 19.65 28.93
CA THR A 253 7.84 21.10 28.95
C THR A 253 9.25 21.58 29.29
N GLU A 254 9.86 22.31 28.37
CA GLU A 254 11.17 22.92 28.57
C GLU A 254 11.06 24.19 29.42
N PRO A 255 12.17 24.69 30.00
CA PRO A 255 12.17 25.91 30.82
C PRO A 255 11.64 27.16 30.11
N ASP A 256 11.67 27.18 28.78
CA ASP A 256 11.13 28.24 27.91
C ASP A 256 9.61 28.13 27.68
N GLY A 257 8.96 27.10 28.25
CA GLY A 257 7.54 26.80 28.06
C GLY A 257 7.20 26.06 26.77
N ALA A 258 8.19 25.74 25.93
CA ALA A 258 7.97 24.97 24.72
C ALA A 258 7.71 23.49 25.04
N LEU A 259 6.78 22.89 24.31
CA LEU A 259 6.55 21.44 24.35
C LEU A 259 7.50 20.77 23.35
N ARG A 260 8.39 19.91 23.85
CA ARG A 260 9.30 19.10 23.01
C ARG A 260 9.00 17.62 23.18
N LEU A 261 9.35 16.82 22.18
CA LEU A 261 9.24 15.36 22.28
C LEU A 261 10.18 14.86 23.37
N ASP A 262 9.66 14.01 24.26
CA ASP A 262 10.47 13.29 25.22
C ASP A 262 11.02 12.03 24.57
N ASN A 263 12.32 12.06 24.25
CA ASN A 263 13.03 10.97 23.61
C ASN A 263 13.84 10.13 24.62
N THR A 264 13.56 10.23 25.92
CA THR A 264 14.25 9.41 26.94
C THR A 264 13.88 7.94 26.83
N GLU A 265 12.62 7.65 26.45
CA GLU A 265 12.11 6.30 26.25
C GLU A 265 11.42 6.15 24.88
N PRO A 266 11.49 4.96 24.26
CA PRO A 266 10.71 4.67 23.05
C PRO A 266 9.22 4.86 23.29
N LEU A 267 8.46 5.20 22.24
CA LEU A 267 7.00 5.27 22.33
C LEU A 267 6.42 3.96 22.91
N PRO A 268 5.33 4.00 23.71
CA PRO A 268 4.78 2.81 24.37
C PRO A 268 4.54 1.61 23.44
N PHE A 269 4.17 1.87 22.18
CA PHE A 269 4.05 0.87 21.13
C PHE A 269 5.34 0.03 20.93
N PHE A 270 6.50 0.69 20.95
CA PHE A 270 7.81 0.05 20.80
C PHE A 270 8.27 -0.68 22.07
N GLN A 271 7.66 -0.39 23.22
CA GLN A 271 7.95 -1.09 24.48
C GLN A 271 7.22 -2.44 24.58
N HIS A 272 6.35 -2.80 23.62
CA HIS A 272 5.52 -4.00 23.70
C HIS A 272 6.35 -5.30 23.54
N PRO A 273 6.17 -6.31 24.42
CA PRO A 273 7.02 -7.52 24.43
C PRO A 273 6.87 -8.39 23.19
N ALA A 274 5.78 -8.27 22.43
CA ALA A 274 5.58 -9.07 21.22
C ALA A 274 6.61 -8.78 20.12
N TRP A 275 7.34 -7.66 20.19
CA TRP A 275 8.48 -7.40 19.30
C TRP A 275 9.58 -8.47 19.44
N HIS A 276 9.76 -9.05 20.63
CA HIS A 276 10.68 -10.17 20.85
C HIS A 276 10.15 -11.50 20.31
N GLY A 277 8.83 -11.66 20.19
CA GLY A 277 8.21 -12.80 19.48
C GLY A 277 8.52 -12.74 17.99
N LEU A 278 8.31 -11.56 17.40
CA LEU A 278 8.66 -11.26 16.03
C LEU A 278 10.16 -11.43 15.76
N ASP A 279 11.05 -10.92 16.61
CA ASP A 279 12.50 -11.09 16.48
C ASP A 279 12.90 -12.58 16.37
N ARG A 280 12.30 -13.43 17.21
CA ARG A 280 12.53 -14.88 17.12
C ARG A 280 12.02 -15.47 15.81
N ALA A 281 10.89 -15.00 15.29
CA ALA A 281 10.39 -15.44 13.99
C ALA A 281 11.30 -15.01 12.83
N LEU A 282 11.81 -13.78 12.86
CA LEU A 282 12.77 -13.24 11.89
C LEU A 282 14.08 -14.03 11.90
N ALA A 283 14.60 -14.32 13.09
CA ALA A 283 15.81 -15.12 13.24
C ALA A 283 15.68 -16.51 12.59
N ARG A 284 14.51 -17.16 12.68
CA ARG A 284 14.24 -18.46 12.03
C ARG A 284 14.28 -18.37 10.50
N VAL A 285 13.75 -17.29 9.92
CA VAL A 285 13.79 -17.08 8.47
C VAL A 285 15.23 -16.82 8.01
N ALA A 286 15.98 -16.03 8.80
CA ALA A 286 17.37 -15.69 8.51
C ALA A 286 18.37 -16.84 8.67
N ASP A 287 18.02 -17.93 9.37
CA ASP A 287 18.87 -19.11 9.47
C ASP A 287 19.13 -19.79 8.11
N VAL A 288 18.22 -19.59 7.15
CA VAL A 288 18.29 -20.26 5.84
C VAL A 288 18.99 -19.39 4.79
N ARG A 289 18.80 -18.06 4.82
CA ARG A 289 19.23 -17.13 3.76
C ARG A 289 19.66 -15.78 4.31
N THR A 290 20.41 -15.03 3.49
CA THR A 290 20.69 -13.62 3.79
C THR A 290 19.41 -12.82 3.78
N MET A 291 19.20 -12.04 4.85
CA MET A 291 17.99 -11.29 5.07
C MET A 291 18.32 -9.84 5.48
N ASP A 292 17.84 -8.89 4.69
CA ASP A 292 17.85 -7.48 5.06
C ASP A 292 16.54 -7.13 5.77
N ILE A 293 16.62 -6.53 6.95
CA ILE A 293 15.48 -6.09 7.75
C ILE A 293 15.58 -4.58 7.95
N PHE A 294 14.59 -3.85 7.46
CA PHE A 294 14.51 -2.39 7.60
C PHE A 294 13.26 -2.03 8.38
N VAL A 295 13.40 -1.28 9.47
CA VAL A 295 12.28 -0.70 10.22
C VAL A 295 12.38 0.82 10.13
N ASN A 296 11.46 1.42 9.40
CA ASN A 296 11.39 2.85 9.16
C ASN A 296 10.21 3.43 9.91
N ILE A 297 10.47 4.39 10.78
CA ILE A 297 9.47 5.02 11.64
C ILE A 297 9.30 6.47 11.18
N PHE A 298 8.06 6.85 10.89
CA PHE A 298 7.69 8.14 10.35
C PHE A 298 6.76 8.87 11.33
N GLY A 299 7.26 9.93 11.95
CA GLY A 299 6.45 10.83 12.77
C GLY A 299 5.51 11.66 11.89
N ILE A 300 4.21 11.65 12.21
CA ILE A 300 3.19 12.47 11.56
C ILE A 300 2.71 13.52 12.57
N ILE A 301 2.65 14.77 12.11
CA ILE A 301 2.10 15.88 12.90
C ILE A 301 0.74 16.22 12.33
N ASP A 302 -0.27 16.27 13.21
CA ASP A 302 -1.58 16.81 12.84
C ASP A 302 -1.40 18.27 12.37
N PRO A 303 -1.86 18.65 11.16
CA PRO A 303 -1.84 20.02 10.69
C PRO A 303 -2.42 21.03 11.70
N GLY A 304 -3.47 20.66 12.44
CA GLY A 304 -4.08 21.50 13.47
C GLY A 304 -3.20 21.70 14.72
N MET A 305 -2.26 20.79 14.95
CA MET A 305 -1.34 20.83 16.08
C MET A 305 0.04 21.42 15.71
N LYS A 306 0.28 21.72 14.43
CA LYS A 306 1.57 22.19 13.91
C LYS A 306 2.11 23.42 14.64
N ALA A 307 1.23 24.32 15.08
CA ALA A 307 1.61 25.54 15.81
C ALA A 307 2.14 25.28 17.24
N PHE A 308 1.85 24.11 17.82
CA PHE A 308 2.33 23.72 19.15
C PHE A 308 3.70 23.05 19.14
N TYR A 309 4.25 22.81 17.96
CA TYR A 309 5.59 22.25 17.80
C TYR A 309 6.51 23.33 17.23
N ASP A 310 7.68 23.50 17.84
CA ASP A 310 8.69 24.42 17.34
C ASP A 310 9.18 23.95 15.97
N PRO A 311 8.94 24.71 14.88
CA PRO A 311 9.39 24.34 13.55
C PRO A 311 10.91 24.18 13.48
N GLN A 312 11.68 24.93 14.26
CA GLN A 312 13.15 24.83 14.23
C GLN A 312 13.59 23.48 14.79
N HIS A 313 13.05 23.03 15.91
CA HIS A 313 13.45 21.76 16.52
C HIS A 313 12.84 20.54 15.83
N LEU A 314 11.65 20.65 15.23
CA LEU A 314 11.05 19.56 14.43
C LEU A 314 11.98 19.08 13.30
N PHE A 315 12.71 19.98 12.64
CA PHE A 315 13.59 19.60 11.53
C PHE A 315 14.99 19.15 11.99
N TYR A 316 15.43 19.53 13.19
CA TYR A 316 16.74 19.15 13.75
C TYR A 316 16.69 17.92 14.68
N ASP A 317 15.54 17.59 15.27
CA ASP A 317 15.36 16.44 16.19
C ASP A 317 15.40 15.07 15.49
N ASN A 318 15.60 15.04 14.16
CA ASN A 318 15.96 13.82 13.43
C ASN A 318 17.17 13.11 14.07
N ILE A 319 18.06 13.83 14.77
CA ILE A 319 19.25 13.26 15.40
C ILE A 319 18.91 12.47 16.68
N ASP A 320 17.87 12.83 17.42
CA ASP A 320 17.56 12.21 18.72
C ASP A 320 16.55 11.05 18.59
N MET A 321 15.47 11.23 17.82
CA MET A 321 14.53 10.14 17.52
C MET A 321 15.22 8.99 16.75
N CYS A 322 16.13 9.30 15.81
CA CYS A 322 16.90 8.25 15.14
C CYS A 322 17.75 7.47 16.14
N SER A 323 18.50 8.17 17.00
CA SER A 323 19.36 7.54 18.01
C SER A 323 18.57 6.68 18.99
N LEU A 324 17.41 7.17 19.43
CA LEU A 324 16.49 6.43 20.30
C LEU A 324 15.94 5.18 19.61
N MET A 325 15.44 5.30 18.38
CA MET A 325 14.90 4.16 17.63
C MET A 325 15.97 3.16 17.23
N GLU A 326 17.19 3.61 16.95
CA GLU A 326 18.32 2.72 16.72
C GLU A 326 18.69 1.95 17.99
N ARG A 327 18.74 2.61 19.15
CA ARG A 327 18.98 1.99 20.46
C ARG A 327 17.88 0.97 20.80
N TRP A 328 16.62 1.36 20.62
CA TRP A 328 15.49 0.45 20.75
C TRP A 328 15.66 -0.78 19.83
N GLY A 329 15.95 -0.56 18.54
CA GLY A 329 16.19 -1.62 17.58
C GLY A 329 17.31 -2.58 18.00
N ARG A 330 18.38 -2.06 18.62
CA ARG A 330 19.48 -2.85 19.22
C ARG A 330 19.02 -3.75 20.35
N ASN A 331 18.14 -3.25 21.21
CA ASN A 331 17.65 -4.01 22.36
C ASN A 331 16.51 -4.97 21.99
N THR A 332 15.80 -4.70 20.90
CA THR A 332 14.62 -5.46 20.47
C THR A 332 14.97 -6.63 19.56
N PHE A 333 15.80 -6.40 18.53
CA PHE A 333 16.12 -7.40 17.50
C PHE A 333 17.43 -8.16 17.78
N VAL A 334 17.51 -8.76 18.96
CA VAL A 334 18.73 -9.40 19.47
C VAL A 334 18.98 -10.75 18.79
N GLU A 335 17.96 -11.60 18.67
CA GLU A 335 18.09 -12.94 18.10
C GLU A 335 18.37 -12.91 16.60
N SER A 336 17.73 -11.99 15.89
CA SER A 336 17.98 -11.80 14.46
C SER A 336 19.41 -11.31 14.21
N ARG A 337 19.95 -10.43 15.05
CA ARG A 337 21.34 -9.90 14.90
C ARG A 337 22.44 -10.89 15.26
N LYS A 338 22.13 -11.93 16.05
CA LYS A 338 23.07 -13.05 16.28
C LYS A 338 23.33 -13.85 15.00
N ARG A 339 22.48 -13.73 13.97
CA ARG A 339 22.62 -14.48 12.73
C ARG A 339 23.62 -13.78 11.80
N PRO A 340 24.64 -14.50 11.29
CA PRO A 340 25.71 -13.91 10.49
C PRO A 340 25.23 -13.39 9.12
N ARG A 341 24.01 -13.74 8.72
CA ARG A 341 23.41 -13.40 7.42
C ARG A 341 22.28 -12.36 7.53
N THR A 342 22.17 -11.67 8.66
CA THR A 342 21.10 -10.68 8.86
C THR A 342 21.68 -9.28 8.97
N ASN A 343 21.14 -8.36 8.18
CA ASN A 343 21.39 -6.94 8.33
C ASN A 343 20.12 -6.27 8.87
N ILE A 344 20.23 -5.52 9.96
CA ILE A 344 19.08 -4.81 10.55
C ILE A 344 19.38 -3.34 10.66
N ALA A 345 18.57 -2.53 10.00
CA ALA A 345 18.59 -1.09 10.14
C ALA A 345 17.25 -0.59 10.70
N VAL A 346 17.33 0.31 11.68
CA VAL A 346 16.17 1.02 12.23
C VAL A 346 16.43 2.51 12.06
N SER A 347 15.49 3.23 11.46
CA SER A 347 15.60 4.67 11.22
C SER A 347 14.30 5.37 11.58
N ALA A 348 14.40 6.62 12.02
CA ALA A 348 13.27 7.50 12.24
C ALA A 348 13.31 8.72 11.28
N GLY A 349 12.18 9.34 11.04
CA GLY A 349 12.10 10.60 10.32
C GLY A 349 10.71 11.21 10.43
N ILE A 350 10.53 12.42 9.92
CA ILE A 350 9.20 13.03 9.80
C ILE A 350 8.60 12.60 8.46
N GLY A 351 7.42 11.99 8.51
CA GLY A 351 6.67 11.57 7.34
C GLY A 351 5.90 12.75 6.73
N PRO A 352 5.70 12.77 5.39
CA PRO A 352 4.77 13.71 4.79
C PRO A 352 3.35 13.41 5.30
N THR A 353 2.66 14.45 5.76
CA THR A 353 1.22 14.41 6.06
C THR A 353 0.48 13.87 4.83
N GLY A 354 0.00 12.63 4.87
CA GLY A 354 -0.93 12.07 3.88
C GLY A 354 -0.55 12.29 2.42
N GLY A 355 0.40 11.51 1.90
CA GLY A 355 0.72 11.46 0.48
C GLY A 355 2.21 11.48 0.23
N LEU A 356 2.71 10.46 -0.46
CA LEU A 356 4.10 10.35 -0.90
C LEU A 356 4.53 11.59 -1.69
N THR A 357 5.32 12.47 -1.07
CA THR A 357 6.25 13.36 -1.77
C THR A 357 7.67 13.01 -1.34
N PHE A 358 8.36 12.32 -2.24
CA PHE A 358 9.82 12.25 -2.22
C PHE A 358 10.35 13.67 -2.45
N VAL A 359 11.14 14.20 -1.52
CA VAL A 359 12.14 15.22 -1.84
C VAL A 359 13.42 14.44 -2.05
N MET A 360 13.78 14.21 -3.33
CA MET A 360 15.18 13.97 -3.67
C MET A 360 15.84 15.35 -3.65
N GLU A 361 16.96 15.47 -2.95
CA GLU A 361 17.98 16.45 -3.34
C GLU A 361 18.55 16.09 -4.71
#